data_AF-A0A2A4P5Q8-F1
#
_entry.id   AF-A0A2A4P5Q8-F1
#
_cell.length_a   1.000
_cell.length_b   1.000
_cell.length_c   1.000
_cell.angle_alpha   90.00
_cell.angle_beta   90.00
_cell.angle_gamma   90.00
#
_symmetry.space_group_name_H-M   'P 1'
#
loop_
_entity.id
_entity.type
_entity.pdbx_description
1 polymer ?
#
loop_
_entity_poly.entity_id
_entity_poly.type
_entity_poly.pdbx_seq_one_letter_code
_entity_poly.pdbx_strand_id
1 'polypeptide(L)'
;MTDKPDLSQTVHDLKLAREGDDEAANRLWERYYEKIVPAVRIRLGAKLRSKVETMDIVQNVFLEAVNSADKKEFKSEGHFRSWISHMVENRIRKTARDFSRQKRDINKERQLLDTHGQVRADRPDLSRRPISILEEFDDLERMEKAMELMPRSTRELLVMRFFDELSFAEIGERTERTEDAARKAVNRAVALLGQKMD
;
A
#
# COMPACT_ATOMS: atom_id res chain seq x y z
N MET A 1 -13.65 -20.92 2.10
CA MET A 1 -14.50 -20.20 1.14
C MET A 1 -14.70 -18.80 1.69
N THR A 2 -13.75 -17.89 1.45
CA THR A 2 -13.90 -16.50 1.86
C THR A 2 -14.82 -15.85 0.84
N ASP A 3 -16.04 -15.56 1.29
CA ASP A 3 -17.07 -14.92 0.47
C ASP A 3 -16.48 -13.64 -0.13
N LYS A 4 -16.70 -13.41 -1.42
CA LYS A 4 -16.23 -12.15 -2.04
C LYS A 4 -16.90 -11.00 -1.29
N PRO A 5 -16.15 -10.00 -0.84
CA PRO A 5 -16.71 -8.92 -0.07
C PRO A 5 -17.80 -8.21 -0.88
N ASP A 6 -19.02 -8.23 -0.35
CA ASP A 6 -20.13 -7.43 -0.88
C ASP A 6 -19.95 -5.98 -0.42
N LEU A 7 -20.05 -5.05 -1.37
CA LEU A 7 -19.98 -3.62 -1.14
C LEU A 7 -21.01 -3.17 -0.09
N SER A 8 -22.19 -3.79 -0.08
CA SER A 8 -23.24 -3.47 0.89
C SER A 8 -22.74 -3.68 2.32
N GLN A 9 -22.04 -4.79 2.57
CA GLN A 9 -21.44 -5.10 3.86
C GLN A 9 -20.30 -4.13 4.19
N THR A 10 -19.45 -3.80 3.20
CA THR A 10 -18.37 -2.81 3.36
C THR A 10 -18.92 -1.46 3.81
N VAL A 11 -19.96 -0.95 3.14
CA VAL A 11 -20.58 0.34 3.47
C VAL A 11 -21.26 0.29 4.83
N HIS A 12 -21.91 -0.83 5.17
CA HIS A 12 -22.52 -1.03 6.48
C HIS A 12 -21.49 -1.01 7.60
N ASP A 13 -20.40 -1.79 7.47
CA ASP A 13 -19.34 -1.85 8.47
C ASP A 13 -18.61 -0.50 8.61
N LEU A 14 -18.43 0.27 7.52
CA LEU A 14 -17.86 1.63 7.59
C LEU A 14 -18.71 2.57 8.44
N LYS A 15 -20.05 2.44 8.34
CA LYS A 15 -20.98 3.24 9.14
C LYS A 15 -20.89 2.86 10.62
N LEU A 16 -20.97 1.57 10.94
CA LEU A 16 -20.89 1.07 12.31
C LEU A 16 -19.54 1.40 12.96
N ALA A 17 -18.43 1.19 12.25
CA ALA A 17 -17.08 1.48 12.76
C ALA A 17 -16.92 2.96 13.12
N ARG A 18 -17.53 3.87 12.35
CA ARG A 18 -17.53 5.30 12.66
C ARG A 18 -18.36 5.63 13.91
N GLU A 19 -19.43 4.87 14.16
CA GLU A 19 -20.27 5.00 15.35
C GLU A 19 -19.62 4.37 16.61
N GLY A 20 -18.42 3.77 16.47
CA GLY A 20 -17.65 3.19 17.57
C GLY A 20 -17.79 1.67 17.70
N ASP A 21 -18.31 0.98 16.69
CA ASP A 21 -18.38 -0.48 16.67
C ASP A 21 -17.00 -1.08 16.32
N ASP A 22 -16.29 -1.54 17.34
CA ASP A 22 -14.97 -2.17 17.21
C ASP A 22 -15.03 -3.49 16.41
N GLU A 23 -16.13 -4.23 16.43
CA GLU A 23 -16.26 -5.46 15.65
C GLU A 23 -16.39 -5.15 14.16
N ALA A 24 -17.15 -4.10 13.80
CA ALA A 24 -17.22 -3.62 12.43
C ALA A 24 -15.87 -3.12 11.91
N ALA A 25 -15.13 -2.39 12.76
CA ALA A 25 -13.77 -1.95 12.44
C ALA A 25 -12.83 -3.15 12.21
N ASN A 26 -12.90 -4.18 13.06
CA ASN A 26 -12.11 -5.40 12.92
C ASN A 26 -12.48 -6.19 11.65
N ARG A 27 -13.77 -6.32 11.31
CA ARG A 27 -14.20 -6.98 10.06
C ARG A 27 -13.66 -6.27 8.82
N LEU A 28 -13.67 -4.94 8.80
CA LEU A 28 -13.06 -4.17 7.71
C LEU A 28 -11.55 -4.42 7.67
N TRP A 29 -10.88 -4.37 8.83
CA TRP A 29 -9.45 -4.60 8.92
C TRP A 29 -9.06 -5.96 8.34
N GLU A 30 -9.64 -7.05 8.83
CA GLU A 30 -9.40 -8.40 8.35
C GLU A 30 -9.64 -8.53 6.85
N ARG A 31 -10.71 -7.90 6.34
CA ARG A 31 -11.09 -7.93 4.93
C ARG A 31 -10.05 -7.29 3.99
N TYR A 32 -9.44 -6.17 4.38
CA TYR A 32 -8.57 -5.41 3.48
C TYR A 32 -7.09 -5.47 3.82
N TYR A 33 -6.73 -5.90 5.03
CA TYR A 33 -5.36 -5.91 5.53
C TYR A 33 -4.39 -6.64 4.60
N GLU A 34 -4.75 -7.86 4.18
CA GLU A 34 -3.91 -8.72 3.33
C GLU A 34 -3.58 -8.09 1.97
N LYS A 35 -4.42 -7.17 1.48
CA LYS A 35 -4.21 -6.48 0.20
C LYS A 35 -3.55 -5.12 0.38
N ILE A 36 -3.97 -4.35 1.38
CA ILE A 36 -3.47 -2.98 1.60
C ILE A 36 -2.01 -3.01 2.06
N VAL A 37 -1.64 -3.89 2.99
CA VAL A 37 -0.29 -3.87 3.57
C VAL A 37 0.79 -4.11 2.51
N PRO A 38 0.74 -5.17 1.69
CA PRO A 38 1.72 -5.33 0.61
C PRO A 38 1.72 -4.15 -0.37
N ALA A 39 0.55 -3.61 -0.72
CA ALA A 39 0.44 -2.47 -1.64
C ALA A 39 1.15 -1.22 -1.08
N VAL A 40 0.97 -0.93 0.22
CA VAL A 40 1.67 0.15 0.91
C VAL A 40 3.17 -0.10 0.90
N ARG A 41 3.63 -1.32 1.21
CA ARG A 41 5.06 -1.67 1.24
C ARG A 41 5.72 -1.48 -0.12
N ILE A 42 5.10 -1.96 -1.18
CA ILE A 42 5.58 -1.81 -2.57
C ILE A 42 5.64 -0.34 -2.97
N ARG A 43 4.60 0.45 -2.64
CA ARG A 43 4.54 1.88 -2.97
C ARG A 43 5.53 2.73 -2.17
N LEU A 44 5.83 2.36 -0.92
CA LEU A 44 6.86 3.00 -0.11
C LEU A 44 8.27 2.74 -0.66
N GLY A 45 8.53 1.49 -1.06
CA GLY A 45 9.87 1.02 -1.40
C GLY A 45 10.84 1.02 -0.21
N ALA A 46 11.97 0.33 -0.32
CA ALA A 46 12.94 0.12 0.77
C ALA A 46 13.41 1.42 1.42
N LYS A 47 13.65 2.47 0.62
CA LYS A 47 14.19 3.75 1.10
C LYS A 47 13.26 4.49 2.06
N LEU A 48 11.94 4.45 1.83
CA LEU A 48 10.99 5.13 2.70
C LEU A 48 10.53 4.22 3.84
N ARG A 49 10.47 2.89 3.61
CA ARG A 49 10.23 1.89 4.66
C ARG A 49 11.30 1.90 5.75
N SER A 50 12.56 2.21 5.43
CA SER A 50 13.61 2.35 6.46
C SER A 50 13.45 3.58 7.36
N LYS A 51 12.47 4.44 7.09
CA LYS A 51 12.23 5.68 7.82
C LYS A 51 10.83 5.78 8.41
N VAL A 52 9.94 4.85 8.07
CA VAL A 52 8.51 4.92 8.37
C VAL A 52 7.99 3.53 8.62
N GLU A 53 7.24 3.38 9.71
CA GLU A 53 6.52 2.15 9.98
C GLU A 53 5.36 1.99 9.00
N THR A 54 5.34 0.86 8.30
CA THR A 54 4.29 0.55 7.32
C THR A 54 2.93 0.52 7.99
N MET A 55 2.87 -0.04 9.20
CA MET A 55 1.63 -0.18 9.96
C MET A 55 1.02 1.16 10.34
N ASP A 56 1.84 2.16 10.66
CA ASP A 56 1.35 3.52 10.95
C ASP A 56 0.65 4.11 9.73
N ILE A 57 1.18 3.89 8.52
CA ILE A 57 0.52 4.36 7.29
C ILE A 57 -0.81 3.65 7.09
N VAL A 58 -0.83 2.33 7.25
CA VAL A 58 -2.04 1.50 7.05
C VAL A 58 -3.13 1.93 8.02
N GLN A 59 -2.82 2.04 9.32
CA GLN A 59 -3.76 2.48 10.35
C GLN A 59 -4.29 3.90 10.07
N ASN A 60 -3.42 4.85 9.71
CA ASN A 60 -3.84 6.21 9.38
C ASN A 60 -4.74 6.27 8.15
N VAL A 61 -4.52 5.41 7.14
CA VAL A 61 -5.40 5.32 5.97
C VAL A 61 -6.74 4.72 6.36
N PHE A 62 -6.75 3.68 7.19
CA PHE A 62 -7.97 3.05 7.68
C PHE A 62 -8.83 4.03 8.47
N LEU A 63 -8.22 4.76 9.40
CA LEU A 63 -8.89 5.79 10.19
C LEU A 63 -9.45 6.90 9.30
N GLU A 64 -8.69 7.35 8.30
CA GLU A 64 -9.17 8.35 7.34
C GLU A 64 -10.34 7.81 6.51
N ALA A 65 -10.29 6.54 6.10
CA ALA A 65 -11.35 5.89 5.34
C ALA A 65 -12.66 5.84 6.14
N VAL A 66 -12.62 5.34 7.37
CA VAL A 66 -13.80 5.28 8.27
C VAL A 66 -14.40 6.67 8.48
N ASN A 67 -13.56 7.69 8.69
CA ASN A 67 -14.02 9.06 8.96
C ASN A 67 -14.53 9.83 7.74
N SER A 68 -14.29 9.36 6.52
CA SER A 68 -14.63 10.08 5.30
C SER A 68 -15.48 9.31 4.29
N ALA A 69 -15.81 8.05 4.60
CA ALA A 69 -16.61 7.19 3.75
C ALA A 69 -18.01 7.77 3.44
N ASP A 70 -18.62 8.51 4.38
CA ASP A 70 -19.93 9.15 4.22
C ASP A 70 -19.95 10.26 3.16
N LYS A 71 -18.78 10.80 2.81
CA LYS A 71 -18.62 11.86 1.79
C LYS A 71 -18.47 11.28 0.38
N LYS A 72 -18.58 9.96 0.22
CA LYS A 72 -18.32 9.25 -1.03
C LYS A 72 -19.41 8.23 -1.32
N GLU A 73 -19.80 8.18 -2.59
CA GLU A 73 -20.61 7.09 -3.11
C GLU A 73 -19.70 6.08 -3.81
N PHE A 74 -19.80 4.82 -3.40
CA PHE A 74 -19.09 3.72 -4.01
C PHE A 74 -20.04 2.95 -4.93
N LYS A 75 -19.64 2.74 -6.18
CA LYS A 75 -20.46 2.01 -7.18
C LYS A 75 -20.14 0.51 -7.22
N SER A 76 -18.98 0.14 -6.69
CA SER A 76 -18.46 -1.22 -6.63
C SER A 76 -17.42 -1.33 -5.52
N GLU A 77 -17.11 -2.56 -5.13
CA GLU A 77 -15.99 -2.84 -4.23
C GLU A 77 -14.64 -2.39 -4.84
N GLY A 78 -14.50 -2.49 -6.17
CA GLY A 78 -13.34 -1.97 -6.90
C GLY A 78 -13.20 -0.46 -6.77
N HIS A 79 -14.31 0.29 -6.82
CA HIS A 79 -14.30 1.74 -6.56
C HIS A 79 -13.85 2.06 -5.14
N PHE A 80 -14.31 1.30 -4.13
CA PHE A 80 -13.86 1.48 -2.75
C PHE A 80 -12.35 1.24 -2.61
N ARG A 81 -11.83 0.12 -3.14
CA ARG A 81 -10.40 -0.19 -3.10
C ARG A 81 -9.55 0.83 -3.87
N SER A 82 -10.04 1.30 -5.02
CA SER A 82 -9.42 2.40 -5.76
C SER A 82 -9.30 3.65 -4.87
N TRP A 83 -10.36 3.99 -4.15
CA TRP A 83 -10.36 5.13 -3.25
C TRP A 83 -9.38 4.97 -2.08
N ILE A 84 -9.32 3.80 -1.44
CA ILE A 84 -8.28 3.47 -0.43
C ILE A 84 -6.88 3.63 -1.03
N SER A 85 -6.64 3.09 -2.22
CA SER A 85 -5.37 3.18 -2.94
C SER A 85 -4.93 4.63 -3.18
N HIS A 86 -5.87 5.52 -3.52
CA HIS A 86 -5.60 6.95 -3.62
C HIS A 86 -5.21 7.58 -2.26
N MET A 87 -5.88 7.21 -1.17
CA MET A 87 -5.52 7.66 0.18
C MET A 87 -4.11 7.20 0.58
N VAL A 88 -3.76 5.93 0.29
CA VAL A 88 -2.41 5.40 0.47
C VAL A 88 -1.38 6.23 -0.30
N GLU A 89 -1.62 6.46 -1.60
CA GLU A 89 -0.66 7.20 -2.42
C GLU A 89 -0.49 8.64 -1.94
N ASN A 90 -1.57 9.30 -1.55
CA ASN A 90 -1.54 10.65 -1.00
C ASN A 90 -0.78 10.71 0.32
N ARG A 91 -0.98 9.73 1.22
CA ARG A 91 -0.23 9.60 2.47
C ARG A 91 1.26 9.40 2.19
N ILE A 92 1.63 8.47 1.31
CA ILE A 92 3.03 8.20 0.95
C ILE A 92 3.69 9.45 0.35
N ARG A 93 3.02 10.14 -0.57
CA ARG A 93 3.51 11.41 -1.13
C ARG A 93 3.69 12.49 -0.07
N LYS A 94 2.75 12.61 0.88
CA LYS A 94 2.86 13.55 2.00
C LYS A 94 4.07 13.20 2.87
N THR A 95 4.19 11.96 3.29
CA THR A 95 5.32 11.46 4.08
C THR A 95 6.66 11.71 3.38
N ALA A 96 6.78 11.39 2.09
CA ALA A 96 8.00 11.65 1.31
C ALA A 96 8.35 13.15 1.22
N ARG A 97 7.34 14.03 1.08
CA ARG A 97 7.54 15.49 1.11
C ARG A 97 7.99 15.97 2.48
N ASP A 98 7.39 15.45 3.55
CA ASP A 98 7.71 15.82 4.93
C ASP A 98 9.18 15.46 5.26
N PHE A 99 9.65 14.27 4.88
CA PHE A 99 11.08 13.93 4.98
C PHE A 99 11.99 14.81 4.11
N SER A 100 11.53 15.20 2.91
CA SER A 100 12.31 16.09 2.03
C SER A 100 12.36 17.53 2.55
N ARG A 101 11.36 17.96 3.32
CA ARG A 101 11.37 19.24 4.05
C ARG A 101 12.28 19.16 5.27
N GLN A 102 12.11 18.16 6.12
CA GLN A 102 12.98 17.91 7.27
C GLN A 102 14.45 17.78 6.86
N LYS A 103 14.77 17.09 5.75
CA LYS A 103 16.15 17.03 5.23
C LYS A 103 16.66 18.41 4.79
N ARG A 104 15.82 19.29 4.24
CA ARG A 104 16.21 20.66 3.86
C ARG A 104 16.43 21.54 5.10
N ASP A 105 15.61 21.37 6.13
CA ASP A 105 15.75 22.10 7.40
C ASP A 105 16.99 21.61 8.16
N ILE A 106 17.18 20.29 8.26
CA ILE A 106 18.40 19.67 8.80
C ILE A 106 19.62 20.06 7.98
N ASN A 107 19.56 20.11 6.64
CA ASN A 107 20.71 20.54 5.82
C ASN A 107 21.05 22.03 6.02
N LYS A 108 20.06 22.89 6.34
CA LYS A 108 20.32 24.29 6.75
C LYS A 108 20.96 24.35 8.13
N GLU A 109 20.55 23.48 9.05
CA GLU A 109 21.06 23.41 10.42
C GLU A 109 22.45 22.72 10.51
N ARG A 110 22.69 21.74 9.65
CA ARG A 110 23.95 20.97 9.55
C ARG A 110 25.08 21.72 8.84
N GLN A 111 24.79 22.87 8.24
CA GLN A 111 25.83 23.82 7.81
C GLN A 111 26.45 24.58 8.99
N LEU A 112 25.93 24.41 10.21
CA LEU A 112 26.43 25.03 11.45
C LEU A 112 27.03 24.04 12.45
N LEU A 113 26.78 22.74 12.31
CA LEU A 113 27.21 21.73 13.28
C LEU A 113 27.58 20.44 12.53
N ASP A 114 28.84 20.38 12.10
CA ASP A 114 29.49 19.09 11.83
C ASP A 114 29.69 18.36 13.16
N THR A 115 29.72 17.01 13.12
CA THR A 115 30.30 16.06 14.12
C THR A 115 29.30 15.05 14.76
N HIS A 116 29.45 13.75 14.39
CA HIS A 116 28.90 12.48 14.98
C HIS A 116 27.37 12.24 14.99
N GLY A 117 26.80 11.03 14.86
CA GLY A 117 27.28 9.65 14.72
C GLY A 117 26.06 8.75 14.41
N GLN A 118 26.27 7.61 13.75
CA GLN A 118 25.18 6.70 13.36
C GLN A 118 24.67 5.85 14.53
N VAL A 119 23.36 5.81 14.71
CA VAL A 119 22.69 4.88 15.64
C VAL A 119 22.08 3.74 14.83
N ARG A 120 22.59 2.53 15.04
CA ARG A 120 21.95 1.28 14.63
C ARG A 120 20.82 1.00 15.61
N ALA A 121 19.59 0.89 15.12
CA ALA A 121 18.46 0.40 15.91
C ALA A 121 18.48 -1.13 15.92
N ASP A 122 18.36 -1.70 17.12
CA ASP A 122 18.24 -3.14 17.38
C ASP A 122 17.09 -3.75 16.56
N ARG A 123 17.39 -4.87 15.90
CA ARG A 123 16.40 -5.69 15.21
C ARG A 123 15.68 -6.57 16.25
N PRO A 124 14.35 -6.69 16.21
CA PRO A 124 13.67 -7.73 16.97
C PRO A 124 14.08 -9.11 16.45
N ASP A 125 14.33 -10.05 17.37
CA ASP A 125 14.64 -11.45 17.08
C ASP A 125 13.41 -12.14 16.46
N LEU A 126 13.54 -12.50 15.18
CA LEU A 126 12.48 -13.09 14.35
C LEU A 126 12.41 -14.63 14.47
N SER A 127 13.16 -15.25 15.37
CA SER A 127 13.31 -16.72 15.49
C SER A 127 12.06 -17.51 15.94
N ARG A 128 10.90 -16.86 16.12
CA ARG A 128 9.69 -17.49 16.68
C ARG A 128 8.41 -17.23 15.87
N ARG A 129 8.44 -17.43 14.55
CA ARG A 129 7.22 -17.44 13.72
C ARG A 129 6.98 -18.82 13.10
N PRO A 130 5.71 -19.27 12.95
CA PRO A 130 5.38 -20.50 12.23
C PRO A 130 5.96 -20.52 10.82
N ILE A 131 6.48 -21.67 10.39
CA ILE A 131 7.23 -21.85 9.13
C ILE A 131 6.44 -21.37 7.89
N SER A 132 5.12 -21.57 7.86
CA SER A 132 4.26 -21.13 6.75
C SER A 132 4.17 -19.60 6.59
N ILE A 133 4.27 -18.86 7.69
CA ILE A 133 4.29 -17.39 7.67
C ILE A 133 5.67 -16.89 7.20
N LEU A 134 6.76 -17.62 7.49
CA LEU A 134 8.09 -17.24 7.01
C LEU A 134 8.21 -17.37 5.49
N GLU A 135 7.65 -18.43 4.90
CA GLU A 135 7.65 -18.65 3.45
C GLU A 135 6.87 -17.57 2.69
N GLU A 136 5.69 -17.19 3.17
CA GLU A 136 4.89 -16.09 2.57
C GLU A 136 5.59 -14.72 2.68
N PHE A 137 6.31 -14.48 3.78
CA PHE A 137 7.07 -13.24 3.97
C PHE A 137 8.34 -13.21 3.12
N ASP A 138 9.02 -14.35 2.93
CA ASP A 138 10.19 -14.47 2.06
C ASP A 138 9.79 -14.26 0.58
N ASP A 139 8.66 -14.81 0.16
CA ASP A 139 8.10 -14.59 -1.18
C ASP A 139 7.70 -13.12 -1.39
N LEU A 140 7.09 -12.49 -0.38
CA LEU A 140 6.78 -11.06 -0.42
C LEU A 140 8.05 -10.21 -0.49
N GLU A 141 9.09 -10.52 0.27
CA GLU A 141 10.35 -9.76 0.25
C GLU A 141 11.09 -9.92 -1.09
N ARG A 142 11.09 -11.14 -1.67
CA ARG A 142 11.63 -11.39 -3.02
C ARG A 142 10.85 -10.62 -4.08
N MET A 143 9.51 -10.64 -4.01
CA MET A 143 8.65 -9.86 -4.90
C MET A 143 8.90 -8.36 -4.76
N GLU A 144 9.03 -7.84 -3.53
CA GLU A 144 9.35 -6.42 -3.27
C GLU A 144 10.67 -6.01 -3.92
N LYS A 145 11.73 -6.80 -3.73
CA LYS A 145 13.05 -6.55 -4.34
C LYS A 145 12.97 -6.59 -5.87
N ALA A 146 12.29 -7.58 -6.43
CA ALA A 146 12.08 -7.69 -7.87
C ALA A 146 11.33 -6.47 -8.44
N MET A 147 10.26 -6.05 -7.75
CA MET A 147 9.50 -4.86 -8.11
C MET A 147 10.34 -3.58 -8.02
N GLU A 148 11.24 -3.45 -7.06
CA GLU A 148 12.13 -2.27 -6.96
C GLU A 148 13.03 -2.08 -8.19
N LEU A 149 13.38 -3.17 -8.89
CA LEU A 149 14.14 -3.14 -10.14
C LEU A 149 13.29 -2.73 -11.36
N MET A 150 11.98 -2.57 -11.19
CA MET A 150 11.05 -2.23 -12.26
C MET A 150 10.72 -0.72 -12.28
N PRO A 151 10.44 -0.14 -13.46
CA PRO A 151 9.95 1.24 -13.56
C PRO A 151 8.71 1.45 -12.67
N ARG A 152 8.62 2.63 -12.04
CA ARG A 152 7.51 2.94 -11.12
C ARG A 152 6.13 2.77 -11.77
N SER A 153 5.98 3.21 -13.02
CA SER A 153 4.74 3.06 -13.78
C SER A 153 4.36 1.60 -14.01
N THR A 154 5.34 0.72 -14.22
CA THR A 154 5.12 -0.72 -14.41
C THR A 154 4.74 -1.41 -13.10
N ARG A 155 5.38 -1.04 -11.98
CA ARG A 155 4.95 -1.51 -10.65
C ARG A 155 3.52 -1.11 -10.34
N GLU A 156 3.16 0.14 -10.59
CA GLU A 156 1.83 0.65 -10.27
C GLU A 156 0.73 -0.13 -11.01
N LEU A 157 0.97 -0.58 -12.24
CA LEU A 157 0.05 -1.46 -12.97
C LEU A 157 -0.20 -2.79 -12.23
N LEU A 158 0.84 -3.38 -11.65
CA LEU A 158 0.72 -4.60 -10.83
C LEU A 158 -0.01 -4.30 -9.52
N VAL A 159 0.27 -3.17 -8.89
CA VAL A 159 -0.41 -2.79 -7.65
C VAL A 159 -1.91 -2.60 -7.90
N MET A 160 -2.26 -1.83 -8.94
CA MET A 160 -3.65 -1.61 -9.34
C MET A 160 -4.38 -2.92 -9.68
N ARG A 161 -3.72 -3.87 -10.35
CA ARG A 161 -4.39 -5.11 -10.77
C ARG A 161 -4.57 -6.11 -9.63
N PHE A 162 -3.54 -6.33 -8.82
CA PHE A 162 -3.49 -7.48 -7.91
C PHE A 162 -3.79 -7.13 -6.45
N PHE A 163 -3.62 -5.86 -6.07
CA PHE A 163 -3.86 -5.42 -4.69
C PHE A 163 -5.06 -4.48 -4.61
N ASP A 164 -5.17 -3.54 -5.53
CA ASP A 164 -6.38 -2.69 -5.62
C ASP A 164 -7.54 -3.45 -6.32
N GLU A 165 -7.24 -4.59 -6.97
CA GLU A 165 -8.16 -5.47 -7.71
C GLU A 165 -9.00 -4.75 -8.78
N LEU A 166 -8.41 -3.73 -9.43
CA LEU A 166 -9.05 -3.01 -10.51
C LEU A 166 -9.16 -3.89 -11.76
N SER A 167 -10.28 -3.74 -12.48
CA SER A 167 -10.47 -4.28 -13.82
C SER A 167 -9.53 -3.58 -14.82
N PHE A 168 -9.31 -4.21 -15.98
CA PHE A 168 -8.51 -3.57 -17.03
C PHE A 168 -9.16 -2.28 -17.56
N ALA A 169 -10.49 -2.16 -17.50
CA ALA A 169 -11.20 -0.95 -17.87
C ALA A 169 -10.89 0.19 -16.89
N GLU A 170 -11.02 -0.06 -15.58
CA GLU A 170 -10.68 0.92 -14.53
C GLU A 170 -9.19 1.31 -14.55
N ILE A 171 -8.29 0.37 -14.86
CA ILE A 171 -6.86 0.66 -15.05
C ILE A 171 -6.64 1.51 -16.31
N GLY A 172 -7.38 1.24 -17.39
CA GLY A 172 -7.38 2.04 -18.60
C GLY A 172 -7.74 3.49 -18.31
N GLU A 173 -8.89 3.70 -17.67
CA GLU A 173 -9.36 5.04 -17.25
C GLU A 173 -8.32 5.76 -16.39
N ARG A 174 -7.80 5.11 -15.34
CA ARG A 174 -6.84 5.71 -14.41
C ARG A 174 -5.49 6.03 -15.04
N THR A 175 -5.14 5.37 -16.13
CA THR A 175 -3.84 5.52 -16.78
C THR A 175 -3.91 6.12 -18.18
N GLU A 176 -5.06 6.67 -18.57
CA GLU A 176 -5.32 7.29 -19.87
C GLU A 176 -5.01 6.33 -21.04
N ARG A 177 -5.48 5.08 -20.91
CA ARG A 177 -5.32 3.99 -21.89
C ARG A 177 -6.66 3.36 -22.21
N THR A 178 -6.76 2.72 -23.38
CA THR A 178 -7.87 1.80 -23.65
C THR A 178 -7.76 0.57 -22.74
N GLU A 179 -8.88 -0.13 -22.51
CA GLU A 179 -8.89 -1.38 -21.74
C GLU A 179 -7.87 -2.41 -22.28
N ASP A 180 -7.83 -2.61 -23.60
CA ASP A 180 -6.90 -3.55 -24.23
C ASP A 180 -5.43 -3.13 -24.05
N ALA A 181 -5.14 -1.83 -24.16
CA ALA A 181 -3.80 -1.32 -23.92
C ALA A 181 -3.38 -1.50 -22.45
N ALA A 182 -4.29 -1.30 -21.50
CA ALA A 182 -4.06 -1.56 -20.07
C ALA A 182 -3.80 -3.05 -19.82
N ARG A 183 -4.61 -3.94 -20.40
CA ARG A 183 -4.43 -5.41 -20.33
C ARG A 183 -3.06 -5.84 -20.83
N LYS A 184 -2.66 -5.39 -22.02
CA LYS A 184 -1.33 -5.66 -22.58
C LYS A 184 -0.21 -5.10 -21.70
N ALA A 185 -0.38 -3.91 -21.12
CA ALA A 185 0.60 -3.30 -20.23
C ALA A 185 0.77 -4.10 -18.92
N VAL A 186 -0.33 -4.54 -18.30
CA VAL A 186 -0.31 -5.40 -17.11
C VAL A 186 0.37 -6.74 -17.41
N ASN A 187 0.02 -7.40 -18.52
CA ASN A 187 0.64 -8.67 -18.88
C ASN A 187 2.16 -8.54 -19.09
N ARG A 188 2.61 -7.44 -19.72
CA ARG A 188 4.05 -7.14 -19.82
C ARG A 188 4.69 -6.88 -18.46
N ALA A 189 3.98 -6.23 -17.54
CA ALA A 189 4.44 -6.01 -16.18
C ALA A 189 4.62 -7.34 -15.41
N VAL A 190 3.68 -8.27 -15.56
CA VAL A 190 3.75 -9.62 -14.96
C VAL A 190 4.94 -10.40 -15.51
N ALA A 191 5.13 -10.40 -16.83
CA ALA A 191 6.28 -11.05 -17.46
C ALA A 191 7.61 -10.46 -16.97
N LEU A 192 7.70 -9.13 -16.84
CA LEU A 192 8.88 -8.47 -16.30
C LEU A 192 9.11 -8.81 -14.82
N LEU A 193 8.06 -8.93 -14.02
CA LEU A 193 8.19 -9.35 -12.61
C LEU A 193 8.79 -10.76 -12.53
N GLY A 194 8.31 -11.71 -13.34
CA GLY A 194 8.88 -13.05 -13.41
C GLY A 194 10.39 -13.03 -13.70
N GLN A 195 10.81 -12.28 -14.73
CA GLN A 195 12.23 -12.10 -15.07
C GLN A 195 13.08 -11.43 -13.98
N LYS A 196 12.48 -10.69 -13.05
CA LYS A 196 13.18 -10.04 -11.94
C LYS A 196 13.19 -10.88 -10.67
N MET A 197 12.34 -11.90 -10.60
CA MET A 197 12.29 -12.84 -9.49
C MET A 197 13.26 -14.01 -9.71
N ASP A 198 13.51 -14.41 -10.95
CA ASP A 198 14.55 -15.39 -11.36
C ASP A 198 15.97 -14.86 -11.13
#